data_AF-A0A7U9X6K6-F1
#
_entry.id   AF-A0A7U9X6K6-F1
#
_cell.length_a   1.000
_cell.length_b   1.000
_cell.length_c   1.000
_cell.angle_alpha   90.00
_cell.angle_beta   90.00
_cell.angle_gamma   90.00
#
_symmetry.space_group_name_H-M   'P 1'
#
loop_
_entity.id
_entity.type
_entity.pdbx_description
1 polymer ?
#
loop_
_entity_poly.entity_id
_entity_poly.type
_entity_poly.pdbx_seq_one_letter_code
_entity_poly.pdbx_strand_id
1 'polypeptide(L)'
;MLKEMMKPKCKGQTVEINLSNWGYKGYVAECAYYFDKKKDKYSLSMWLRNTDIEDRMRLSSKKVDTQYISGTKNTIIENICRIVYQAANVADMETDKKYFDRFVERYEYELACFERGNELFEQERLAG
;
A
#
# COMPACT_ATOMS: atom_id res chain seq x y z
N MET A 1 13.52 -23.31 -19.74
CA MET A 1 14.08 -22.08 -20.35
C MET A 1 13.37 -20.80 -19.90
N LEU A 2 12.14 -20.49 -20.29
CA LEU A 2 11.51 -19.18 -19.95
C LEU A 2 11.42 -18.87 -18.45
N LYS A 3 10.94 -19.81 -17.63
CA LYS A 3 10.81 -19.60 -16.17
C LYS A 3 12.16 -19.34 -15.48
N GLU A 4 13.23 -19.99 -15.95
CA GLU A 4 14.58 -19.81 -15.39
C GLU A 4 15.25 -18.52 -15.87
N MET A 5 14.92 -18.07 -17.08
CA MET A 5 15.34 -16.76 -17.60
C MET A 5 14.63 -15.61 -16.88
N MET A 6 13.30 -15.73 -16.70
CA MET A 6 12.48 -14.67 -16.11
C MET A 6 12.50 -14.65 -14.58
N LYS A 7 12.85 -15.77 -13.94
CA LYS A 7 12.96 -15.92 -12.47
C LYS A 7 11.75 -15.32 -11.73
N PRO A 8 10.51 -15.75 -12.03
CA PRO A 8 9.32 -15.13 -11.45
C PRO A 8 9.32 -15.30 -9.93
N LYS A 9 8.89 -14.24 -9.23
CA LYS A 9 8.71 -14.26 -7.77
C LYS A 9 7.22 -14.27 -7.45
N CYS A 10 6.74 -15.38 -6.89
CA CYS A 10 5.39 -15.45 -6.35
C CYS A 10 5.34 -14.69 -5.02
N LYS A 11 4.46 -13.69 -4.92
CA LYS A 11 4.32 -12.85 -3.72
C LYS A 11 3.38 -13.44 -2.65
N GLY A 12 2.86 -14.64 -2.87
CA GLY A 12 2.00 -15.34 -1.92
C GLY A 12 0.51 -15.08 -2.14
N GLN A 13 -0.22 -15.02 -1.03
CA GLN A 13 -1.64 -14.67 -1.00
C GLN A 13 -1.81 -13.17 -0.78
N THR A 14 -2.93 -12.60 -1.25
CA THR A 14 -3.24 -11.19 -1.07
C THR A 14 -4.59 -11.04 -0.38
N VAL A 15 -4.67 -10.12 0.57
CA VAL A 15 -5.90 -9.70 1.23
C VAL A 15 -6.09 -8.21 0.98
N GLU A 16 -7.32 -7.82 0.67
CA GLU A 16 -7.71 -6.43 0.48
C GLU A 16 -8.63 -6.00 1.62
N ILE A 17 -8.37 -4.82 2.18
CA ILE A 17 -9.15 -4.23 3.27
C ILE A 17 -9.59 -2.83 2.85
N ASN A 18 -10.90 -2.61 2.72
CA ASN A 18 -11.47 -1.31 2.38
C ASN A 18 -11.33 -0.34 3.55
N LEU A 19 -10.70 0.82 3.32
CA LEU A 19 -10.36 1.76 4.39
C LEU A 19 -11.43 2.84 4.67
N SER A 20 -12.56 2.80 3.96
CA SER A 20 -13.60 3.84 4.02
C SER A 20 -14.17 4.03 5.44
N ASN A 21 -14.29 2.94 6.21
CA ASN A 21 -14.80 2.99 7.59
C ASN A 21 -13.83 3.68 8.57
N TRP A 22 -12.61 4.00 8.14
CA TRP A 22 -11.58 4.62 8.97
C TRP A 22 -11.16 6.01 8.47
N GLY A 23 -11.95 6.62 7.59
CA GLY A 23 -11.77 7.98 7.09
C GLY A 23 -11.05 8.08 5.75
N TYR A 24 -10.62 6.97 5.15
CA TYR A 24 -9.91 6.94 3.87
C TYR A 24 -10.84 6.46 2.75
N LYS A 25 -11.76 7.32 2.34
CA LYS A 25 -12.71 7.02 1.25
C LYS A 25 -11.96 6.85 -0.08
N GLY A 26 -12.36 5.86 -0.87
CA GLY A 26 -11.69 5.56 -2.15
C GLY A 26 -10.34 4.88 -2.01
N TYR A 27 -9.95 4.45 -0.80
CA TYR A 27 -8.70 3.74 -0.57
C TYR A 27 -8.90 2.33 -0.02
N VAL A 28 -8.03 1.42 -0.46
CA VAL A 28 -7.93 0.06 0.09
C VAL A 28 -6.48 -0.24 0.48
N ALA A 29 -6.30 -0.97 1.58
CA ALA A 29 -5.01 -1.56 1.94
C ALA A 29 -4.91 -2.95 1.32
N GLU A 30 -3.93 -3.14 0.44
CA GLU A 30 -3.61 -4.44 -0.13
C GLU A 30 -2.41 -5.05 0.57
N CYS A 31 -2.59 -6.22 1.13
CA CYS A 31 -1.61 -6.92 1.94
C CYS A 31 -1.22 -8.24 1.25
N ALA A 32 -0.02 -8.31 0.69
CA ALA A 32 0.53 -9.56 0.17
C ALA A 32 1.36 -10.24 1.26
N TYR A 33 1.10 -11.53 1.49
CA TYR A 33 1.80 -12.30 2.51
C TYR A 33 2.14 -13.72 2.07
N TYR A 34 3.29 -14.21 2.56
CA TYR A 34 3.71 -15.60 2.40
C TYR A 34 4.57 -16.05 3.58
N PHE A 35 4.59 -17.35 3.85
CA PHE A 35 5.43 -17.91 4.90
C PHE A 35 6.87 -18.08 4.41
N ASP A 36 7.82 -17.41 5.05
CA ASP A 36 9.26 -17.58 4.82
C ASP A 36 9.81 -18.66 5.76
N LYS A 37 10.05 -19.85 5.20
CA LYS A 37 10.59 -21.00 5.94
C LYS A 37 11.97 -20.76 6.55
N LYS A 38 12.78 -19.87 5.98
CA LYS A 38 14.12 -19.57 6.52
C LYS A 38 14.05 -18.72 7.78
N LYS A 39 13.01 -17.88 7.88
CA LYS A 39 12.81 -16.97 9.00
C LYS A 39 11.74 -17.46 9.98
N ASP A 40 11.08 -18.56 9.65
CA ASP A 40 9.96 -19.15 10.40
C ASP A 40 8.85 -18.13 10.71
N LYS A 41 8.59 -17.21 9.77
CA LYS A 41 7.68 -16.07 9.91
C LYS A 41 6.96 -15.77 8.61
N TYR A 42 5.84 -15.07 8.70
CA TYR A 42 5.16 -14.52 7.53
C TYR A 42 5.82 -13.22 7.10
N SER A 43 6.22 -13.17 5.84
CA SER A 43 6.54 -11.94 5.12
C SER A 43 5.25 -11.22 4.79
N LEU A 44 5.15 -9.92 5.10
CA LEU A 44 4.02 -9.05 4.81
C LEU A 44 4.52 -7.82 4.05
N SER A 45 3.91 -7.54 2.90
CA SER A 45 4.10 -6.31 2.14
C SER A 45 2.74 -5.62 1.96
N MET A 46 2.72 -4.29 2.07
CA MET A 46 1.49 -3.51 2.06
C MET A 46 1.52 -2.40 0.99
N TRP A 47 0.39 -2.20 0.33
CA TRP A 47 0.15 -1.11 -0.61
C TRP A 47 -1.13 -0.38 -0.23
N LEU A 48 -1.15 0.91 -0.48
CA LEU A 48 -2.35 1.74 -0.44
C LEU A 48 -2.77 1.95 -1.90
N ARG A 49 -3.96 1.47 -2.27
CA ARG A 49 -4.50 1.57 -3.61
C ARG A 49 -5.68 2.52 -3.60
N ASN A 50 -5.68 3.48 -4.52
CA ASN A 50 -6.85 4.29 -4.81
C ASN A 50 -7.77 3.50 -5.77
N THR A 51 -9.06 3.42 -5.45
CA THR A 51 -10.02 2.61 -6.22
C THR A 51 -10.43 3.24 -7.53
N ASP A 52 -10.30 4.55 -7.67
CA ASP A 52 -10.85 5.30 -8.81
C ASP A 52 -9.86 5.33 -9.99
N ILE A 53 -8.56 5.31 -9.70
CA ILE A 53 -7.49 5.32 -10.71
C ILE A 53 -6.72 4.00 -10.80
N GLU A 54 -7.12 2.99 -10.01
CA GLU A 54 -6.54 1.64 -9.90
C GLU A 54 -5.03 1.57 -9.58
N ASP A 55 -4.38 2.71 -9.38
CA ASP A 55 -2.96 2.79 -9.07
C ASP A 55 -2.67 2.54 -7.58
N ARG A 56 -1.47 2.01 -7.32
CA ARG A 56 -1.08 1.41 -6.04
C ARG A 56 0.23 2.01 -5.55
N MET A 57 0.14 2.78 -4.47
CA MET A 57 1.34 3.26 -3.80
C MET A 57 1.83 2.24 -2.78
N ARG A 58 3.09 1.83 -2.90
CA ARG A 58 3.72 0.93 -1.94
C ARG A 58 3.97 1.64 -0.62
N LEU A 59 3.55 1.02 0.47
CA LEU A 59 3.79 1.53 1.81
C LEU A 59 5.12 1.01 2.32
N SER A 60 6.19 1.80 2.14
CA SER A 60 7.47 1.54 2.78
C SER A 60 7.88 2.73 3.64
N SER A 61 8.23 2.45 4.89
CA SER A 61 8.95 3.41 5.73
C SER A 61 10.38 2.92 5.91
N LYS A 62 11.35 3.79 5.62
CA LYS A 62 12.76 3.61 6.02
C LYS A 62 13.43 2.34 5.46
N LYS A 63 13.33 2.08 4.15
CA LYS A 63 14.04 0.99 3.43
C LYS A 63 13.69 -0.46 3.85
N VAL A 64 12.72 -0.67 4.74
CA VAL A 64 12.20 -2.01 5.06
C VAL A 64 10.88 -2.20 4.32
N ASP A 65 11.03 -2.83 3.17
CA ASP A 65 10.00 -3.08 2.16
C ASP A 65 8.98 -4.18 2.54
N THR A 66 9.26 -4.88 3.65
CA THR A 66 8.58 -6.11 4.05
C THR A 66 8.72 -6.31 5.56
N GLN A 67 7.60 -6.46 6.25
CA GLN A 67 7.56 -6.76 7.68
C GLN A 67 7.49 -8.27 7.89
N TYR A 68 8.20 -8.80 8.89
CA TYR A 68 8.09 -10.21 9.27
C TYR A 68 7.24 -10.33 10.52
N ILE A 69 6.08 -10.96 10.38
CA ILE A 69 5.11 -11.12 11.45
C ILE A 69 5.00 -12.59 11.85
N SER A 70 4.90 -12.83 13.16
CA SER A 70 4.64 -14.15 13.70
C SER A 70 3.17 -14.51 13.53
N GLY A 71 2.88 -15.78 13.33
CA GLY A 71 1.50 -16.26 13.20
C GLY A 71 1.44 -17.67 12.64
N THR A 72 0.23 -18.23 12.64
CA THR A 72 -0.07 -19.52 12.00
C THR A 72 -0.95 -19.28 10.78
N LYS A 73 -1.20 -20.32 9.99
CA LYS A 73 -2.16 -20.24 8.87
C LYS A 73 -3.54 -19.74 9.30
N ASN A 74 -3.94 -20.01 10.55
CA ASN A 74 -5.26 -19.65 11.07
C ASN A 74 -5.31 -18.23 11.65
N THR A 75 -4.16 -17.68 12.07
CA THR A 75 -4.12 -16.36 12.74
C THR A 75 -3.53 -15.26 11.87
N ILE A 76 -2.90 -15.59 10.74
CA ILE A 76 -2.20 -14.61 9.92
C ILE A 76 -3.12 -13.52 9.38
N ILE A 77 -4.34 -13.87 8.96
CA ILE A 77 -5.32 -12.89 8.45
C ILE A 77 -5.73 -11.91 9.55
N GLU A 78 -6.10 -12.42 10.73
CA GLU A 78 -6.45 -11.60 11.89
C GLU A 78 -5.30 -10.67 12.30
N ASN A 79 -4.06 -11.16 12.27
CA ASN A 79 -2.87 -10.35 12.56
C ASN A 79 -2.70 -9.21 11.53
N ILE A 80 -2.91 -9.49 10.24
CA ILE A 80 -2.87 -8.48 9.18
C ILE A 80 -3.97 -7.42 9.40
N CYS A 81 -5.20 -7.85 9.70
CA CYS A 81 -6.31 -6.94 10.01
C CYS A 81 -5.98 -6.00 11.18
N ARG A 82 -5.36 -6.51 12.25
CA ARG A 82 -4.94 -5.70 13.39
C ARG A 82 -3.88 -4.66 13.02
N ILE A 83 -2.90 -5.03 12.18
CA ILE A 83 -1.86 -4.10 11.71
C ILE A 83 -2.50 -2.98 10.88
N VAL A 84 -3.39 -3.32 9.95
CA VAL A 84 -4.10 -2.33 9.12
C VAL A 84 -4.99 -1.44 9.99
N TYR A 85 -5.70 -2.02 10.96
CA TYR A 85 -6.51 -1.26 11.91
C TYR A 85 -5.66 -0.26 12.70
N GLN A 86 -4.51 -0.67 13.23
CA GLN A 86 -3.60 0.24 13.93
C GLN A 86 -3.09 1.35 13.00
N ALA A 87 -2.67 1.00 11.78
CA ALA A 87 -2.21 1.97 10.78
C ALA A 87 -3.26 3.03 10.43
N ALA A 88 -4.55 2.65 10.45
CA ALA A 88 -5.67 3.53 10.14
C ALA A 88 -6.19 4.36 11.32
N ASN A 89 -5.85 4.02 12.57
CA ASN A 89 -6.49 4.60 13.75
C ASN A 89 -5.52 5.21 14.76
N VAL A 90 -4.30 4.71 14.84
CA VAL A 90 -3.33 5.18 15.84
C VAL A 90 -2.54 6.34 15.24
N ALA A 91 -2.73 7.53 15.80
CA ALA A 91 -1.93 8.69 15.50
C ALA A 91 -0.57 8.61 16.22
N ASP A 92 0.47 9.06 15.52
CA ASP A 92 1.79 9.28 16.09
C ASP A 92 1.75 10.47 17.06
N MET A 93 2.39 10.34 18.23
CA MET A 93 2.26 11.32 19.31
C MET A 93 2.94 12.66 18.99
N GLU A 94 3.93 12.67 18.11
CA GLU A 94 4.69 13.89 17.77
C GLU A 94 4.05 14.63 16.60
N THR A 95 3.50 13.90 15.64
CA THR A 95 2.96 14.47 14.40
C THR A 95 1.44 14.56 14.34
N ASP A 96 0.73 13.90 15.27
CA ASP A 96 -0.74 13.72 15.28
C ASP A 96 -1.29 13.09 13.98
N LYS A 97 -0.41 12.48 13.17
CA LYS A 97 -0.76 11.81 11.92
C LYS A 97 -0.81 10.31 12.11
N LYS A 98 -1.81 9.68 11.51
CA LYS A 98 -1.91 8.23 11.39
C LYS A 98 -0.96 7.73 10.31
N TYR A 99 -0.69 6.43 10.31
CA TYR A 99 0.28 5.84 9.37
C TYR A 99 -0.11 6.04 7.91
N PHE A 100 -1.40 5.93 7.57
CA PHE A 100 -1.88 6.10 6.19
C PHE A 100 -1.94 7.57 5.75
N ASP A 101 -2.05 8.53 6.66
CA ASP A 101 -2.26 9.96 6.32
C ASP A 101 -1.16 10.47 5.41
N ARG A 102 0.11 10.26 5.79
CA ARG A 102 1.27 10.71 4.98
C ARG A 102 1.28 10.14 3.56
N PHE A 103 0.66 8.98 3.37
CA PHE A 103 0.64 8.29 2.08
C PHE A 103 -0.52 8.79 1.24
N VAL A 104 -1.69 8.96 1.84
CA VAL A 104 -2.85 9.58 1.19
C VAL A 104 -2.51 11.00 0.76
N GLU A 105 -1.98 11.82 1.67
CA GLU A 105 -1.58 13.21 1.37
C GLU A 105 -0.58 13.29 0.22
N ARG A 106 0.43 12.41 0.22
CA ARG A 106 1.41 12.35 -0.88
C ARG A 106 0.74 11.98 -2.19
N TYR A 107 -0.16 11.01 -2.17
CA TYR A 107 -0.85 10.54 -3.35
C TYR A 107 -1.76 11.61 -3.95
N GLU A 108 -2.55 12.27 -3.11
CA GLU A 108 -3.41 13.38 -3.51
C GLU A 108 -2.59 14.56 -4.07
N TYR A 109 -1.43 14.84 -3.47
CA TYR A 109 -0.51 15.85 -3.99
C TYR A 109 0.05 15.48 -5.38
N GLU A 110 0.50 14.23 -5.57
CA GLU A 110 0.99 13.75 -6.87
C GLU A 110 -0.10 13.83 -7.94
N LEU A 111 -1.35 13.48 -7.60
CA LEU A 111 -2.50 13.60 -8.50
C LEU A 111 -2.79 15.07 -8.86
N ALA A 112 -2.80 15.97 -7.88
CA ALA A 112 -3.03 17.40 -8.12
C ALA A 112 -1.92 18.01 -9.00
N CYS A 113 -0.67 17.60 -8.81
CA CYS A 113 0.43 18.00 -9.70
C CYS A 113 0.21 17.51 -11.13
N PHE A 114 -0.23 16.25 -11.30
CA PHE A 114 -0.54 15.69 -12.62
C PHE A 114 -1.67 16.45 -13.30
N GLU A 115 -2.80 16.65 -12.62
CA GLU A 115 -3.96 17.39 -13.16
C GLU A 115 -3.55 18.78 -13.61
N ARG A 116 -2.81 19.51 -12.77
CA ARG A 116 -2.33 20.86 -13.09
C ARG A 116 -1.37 20.87 -14.27
N GLY A 117 -0.46 19.91 -14.35
CA GLY A 117 0.46 19.78 -15.47
C GLY A 117 -0.27 19.44 -16.78
N ASN A 118 -1.28 18.56 -16.70
CA ASN A 118 -2.11 18.17 -17.83
C ASN A 118 -2.91 19.35 -18.38
N GLU A 119 -3.49 20.20 -17.52
CA GLU A 119 -4.17 21.43 -17.95
C GLU A 119 -3.24 22.34 -18.76
N LEU A 120 -2.01 22.57 -18.29
CA LEU A 120 -1.03 23.41 -18.99
C LEU A 120 -0.64 22.80 -20.34
N PHE A 121 -0.37 21.50 -20.36
CA PHE A 121 -0.02 20.77 -21.58
C PHE A 121 -1.13 20.84 -22.63
N GLU A 122 -2.39 20.70 -22.22
CA GLU A 122 -3.54 20.79 -23.14
C GLU A 122 -3.74 22.23 -23.65
N GLN A 123 -3.49 23.25 -22.84
CA GLN A 123 -3.52 24.65 -23.30
C GLN A 123 -2.45 24.91 -24.36
N GLU A 124 -1.22 24.41 -24.17
CA GLU A 124 -0.14 24.51 -25.15
C GLU A 124 -0.50 23.78 -26.45
N ARG A 125 -1.06 22.56 -26.35
CA ARG A 125 -1.48 21.76 -27.49
C ARG A 125 -2.60 22.41 -28.32
N LEU A 126 -3.51 23.14 -27.68
CA LEU A 126 -4.62 23.84 -28.35
C LEU A 126 -4.20 25.21 -28.92
N ALA A 127 -3.10 25.78 -28.43
CA ALA A 127 -2.56 27.06 -28.89
C ALA A 127 -1.58 26.94 -30.08
N GLY A 128 -1.06 25.73 -30.34
CA GLY A 128 -0.21 25.41 -31.50
C GLY A 128 -0.98 24.75 -32.64
#